data_AF-A0A9X4IJQ6-F1
#
_entry.id   AF-A0A9X4IJQ6-F1
#
_cell.length_a   1.000
_cell.length_b   1.000
_cell.length_c   1.000
_cell.angle_alpha   90.00
_cell.angle_beta   90.00
_cell.angle_gamma   90.00
#
_symmetry.space_group_name_H-M   'P 1'
#
loop_
_entity.id
_entity.type
_entity.pdbx_description
1 polymer ?
#
loop_
_entity_poly.entity_id
_entity_poly.type
_entity_poly.pdbx_seq_one_letter_code
_entity_poly.pdbx_strand_id
1 'polypeptide(L)'
;MSDMTGPYLAPTDIDDVARILMTLVTEVWVMRDRMAITERLLAEKAGITAADIDDYAGDPAFKADLERQRDQFVSTVLGAPLAARERGVDQILARAGYSRPVAS
;
A
#
# COMPACT_ATOMS: atom_id res chain seq x y z
N MET A 1 37.50 11.20 -3.24
CA MET A 1 36.92 9.85 -3.18
C MET A 1 36.44 9.64 -1.75
N SER A 2 35.22 9.12 -1.58
CA SER A 2 34.35 9.17 -0.39
C SER A 2 33.62 10.51 -0.24
N ASP A 3 32.28 10.60 -0.19
CA ASP A 3 31.31 9.64 0.36
C ASP A 3 29.99 9.70 -0.45
N MET A 4 29.66 8.62 -1.18
CA MET A 4 28.38 8.43 -1.91
C MET A 4 27.46 7.52 -1.09
N THR A 5 27.19 7.90 0.15
CA THR A 5 26.21 7.20 0.99
C THR A 5 25.09 8.21 1.29
N GLY A 6 24.08 8.22 0.41
CA GLY A 6 23.03 9.23 0.39
C GLY A 6 22.20 9.30 1.68
N PRO A 7 21.64 10.47 2.02
CA PRO A 7 20.85 10.66 3.23
C PRO A 7 19.44 10.10 2.99
N TYR A 8 19.31 8.78 2.94
CA TYR A 8 18.02 8.14 3.07
C TYR A 8 17.74 7.99 4.57
N LEU A 9 16.87 8.86 5.08
CA LEU A 9 16.27 8.91 6.42
C LEU A 9 17.03 9.75 7.46
N ALA A 10 16.64 11.03 7.58
CA ALA A 10 16.91 11.84 8.76
C ALA A 10 16.07 11.31 9.96
N PRO A 11 16.41 11.61 11.24
CA PRO A 11 15.70 11.07 12.41
C PRO A 11 14.18 11.28 12.41
N THR A 12 13.71 12.41 11.87
CA THR A 12 12.28 12.69 11.66
C THR A 12 11.58 11.70 10.73
N ASP A 13 12.31 11.09 9.79
CA ASP A 13 11.76 10.12 8.85
C ASP A 13 11.52 8.74 9.50
N ILE A 14 12.24 8.41 10.60
CA ILE A 14 12.07 7.14 11.32
C ILE A 14 10.77 7.15 12.14
N ASP A 15 10.47 8.25 12.82
CA ASP A 15 9.23 8.40 13.60
C ASP A 15 7.99 8.39 12.70
N ASP A 16 8.08 9.02 11.52
CA ASP A 16 6.99 9.02 10.54
C ASP A 16 6.79 7.63 9.93
N VAL A 17 7.86 6.89 9.61
CA VAL A 17 7.77 5.49 9.18
C VAL A 17 7.18 4.61 10.29
N ALA A 18 7.58 4.78 11.55
CA ALA A 18 7.02 4.04 12.67
C ALA A 18 5.52 4.30 12.84
N ARG A 19 5.08 5.55 12.66
CA ARG A 19 3.65 5.90 12.68
C ARG A 19 2.88 5.21 11.56
N ILE A 20 3.40 5.24 10.33
CA ILE A 20 2.78 4.58 9.18
C ILE A 20 2.68 3.07 9.41
N LEU A 21 3.74 2.44 9.92
CA LEU A 21 3.74 1.01 10.23
C LEU A 21 2.72 0.65 11.31
N MET A 22 2.62 1.44 12.38
CA MET A 22 1.63 1.21 13.43
C MET A 22 0.20 1.33 12.90
N THR A 23 -0.08 2.34 12.07
CA THR A 23 -1.39 2.46 11.40
C THR A 23 -1.66 1.25 10.50
N LEU A 24 -0.69 0.82 9.71
CA LEU A 24 -0.84 -0.35 8.84
C LEU A 24 -1.12 -1.63 9.65
N VAL A 25 -0.44 -1.83 10.79
CA VAL A 25 -0.70 -2.96 11.68
C VAL A 25 -2.14 -2.96 12.18
N THR A 26 -2.68 -1.80 12.59
CA THR A 26 -4.08 -1.69 13.00
C THR A 26 -5.05 -2.04 11.87
N GLU A 27 -4.83 -1.50 10.68
CA GLU A 27 -5.70 -1.77 9.51
C GLU A 27 -5.63 -3.25 9.07
N VAL A 28 -4.44 -3.86 9.09
CA VAL A 28 -4.27 -5.30 8.83
C VAL A 28 -5.03 -6.14 9.86
N TRP A 29 -5.00 -5.75 11.14
CA TRP A 29 -5.75 -6.43 12.17
C TRP A 29 -7.26 -6.33 11.95
N VAL A 30 -7.78 -5.14 11.61
CA VAL A 30 -9.21 -4.94 11.29
C VAL A 30 -9.62 -5.80 10.09
N MET A 31 -8.79 -5.88 9.06
CA MET A 31 -9.07 -6.73 7.91
C MET A 31 -9.09 -8.22 8.28
N ARG A 32 -8.14 -8.66 9.12
CA ARG A 32 -8.08 -10.04 9.64
C ARG A 32 -9.32 -10.37 10.47
N ASP A 33 -9.73 -9.48 11.37
CA ASP A 33 -10.92 -9.65 12.22
C ASP A 33 -12.19 -9.78 11.37
N ARG A 34 -12.36 -8.89 10.38
CA ARG A 34 -13.48 -8.95 9.45
C ARG A 34 -13.49 -10.23 8.61
N MET A 35 -12.33 -10.75 8.20
CA MET A 35 -12.24 -12.02 7.49
C MET A 35 -12.71 -13.17 8.38
N ALA A 36 -12.22 -13.26 9.62
CA ALA A 36 -12.63 -14.30 10.56
C ALA A 36 -14.15 -14.28 10.84
N ILE A 37 -14.73 -13.07 10.99
CA ILE A 37 -16.18 -12.91 11.14
C ILE A 37 -16.92 -13.37 9.87
N THR A 38 -16.39 -13.04 8.69
CA THR A 38 -17.00 -13.42 7.40
C THR A 38 -16.99 -14.93 7.21
N GLU A 39 -15.86 -15.59 7.45
CA GLU A 39 -15.72 -17.04 7.43
C GLU A 39 -16.71 -17.71 8.41
N ARG A 40 -16.82 -17.17 9.63
CA ARG A 40 -17.76 -17.67 10.64
C ARG A 40 -19.22 -17.55 10.18
N LEU A 41 -19.60 -16.41 9.62
CA LEU A 41 -20.94 -16.18 9.10
C LEU A 41 -21.25 -17.08 7.90
N LEU A 42 -20.29 -17.28 7.00
CA LEU A 42 -20.42 -18.18 5.86
C LEU A 42 -20.59 -19.64 6.31
N ALA A 43 -19.83 -20.08 7.31
CA ALA A 43 -19.96 -21.41 7.87
C ALA A 43 -21.34 -21.61 8.52
N GLU A 44 -21.80 -20.64 9.31
CA GLU A 44 -23.08 -20.73 10.03
C GLU A 44 -24.30 -20.63 9.11
N LYS A 45 -24.24 -19.82 8.05
CA LYS A 45 -25.41 -19.52 7.20
C LYS A 45 -25.43 -20.25 5.86
N ALA A 46 -24.26 -20.59 5.32
CA ALA A 46 -24.12 -21.20 4.00
C ALA A 46 -23.38 -22.55 4.03
N GLY A 47 -22.85 -22.98 5.19
CA GLY A 47 -22.09 -24.22 5.32
C GLY A 47 -20.71 -24.19 4.64
N ILE A 48 -20.25 -23.00 4.21
CA ILE A 48 -18.94 -22.81 3.60
C ILE A 48 -17.91 -22.62 4.72
N THR A 49 -16.97 -23.55 4.83
CA THR A 49 -15.95 -23.57 5.89
C THR A 49 -14.72 -22.75 5.49
N ALA A 50 -13.85 -22.47 6.48
CA ALA A 50 -12.55 -21.85 6.20
C ALA A 50 -11.69 -22.72 5.26
N ALA A 51 -11.76 -24.05 5.41
CA ALA A 51 -11.07 -24.97 4.50
C ALA A 51 -11.59 -24.86 3.06
N ASP A 52 -12.90 -24.72 2.87
CA ASP A 52 -13.48 -24.50 1.53
C ASP A 52 -12.97 -23.21 0.88
N ILE A 53 -12.72 -22.16 1.69
CA ILE A 53 -12.16 -20.89 1.23
C ILE A 53 -10.68 -21.04 0.89
N ASP A 54 -9.90 -21.71 1.73
CA ASP A 54 -8.47 -21.96 1.50
C ASP A 54 -8.21 -22.83 0.26
N ASP A 55 -9.07 -23.82 0.03
CA ASP A 55 -8.99 -24.74 -1.12
C ASP A 55 -9.61 -24.15 -2.40
N TYR A 56 -10.32 -23.02 -2.32
CA TYR A 56 -10.97 -22.40 -3.47
C TYR A 56 -9.93 -21.77 -4.42
N ALA A 57 -9.62 -22.49 -5.49
CA ALA A 57 -8.66 -22.02 -6.47
C ALA A 57 -9.20 -20.88 -7.36
N GLY A 58 -10.52 -20.72 -7.50
CA GLY A 58 -11.13 -19.79 -8.44
C GLY A 58 -10.87 -20.13 -9.92
N ASP A 59 -11.70 -19.58 -10.81
CA ASP A 59 -11.50 -19.71 -12.26
C ASP A 59 -10.50 -18.66 -12.80
N PRO A 60 -10.00 -18.79 -14.04
CA PRO A 60 -9.06 -17.82 -14.61
C PRO A 60 -9.60 -16.39 -14.69
N ALA A 61 -10.91 -16.19 -14.88
CA ALA A 61 -11.51 -14.87 -14.98
C ALA A 61 -11.53 -14.16 -13.62
N PHE A 62 -11.88 -14.90 -12.56
CA PHE A 62 -11.83 -14.44 -11.18
C PHE A 62 -10.41 -14.07 -10.75
N LYS A 63 -9.41 -14.90 -11.10
CA LYS A 63 -7.99 -14.57 -10.81
C LYS A 63 -7.54 -13.29 -11.49
N ALA A 64 -7.88 -13.10 -12.76
CA ALA A 64 -7.53 -11.89 -13.50
C ALA A 64 -8.22 -10.63 -12.92
N ASP A 65 -9.46 -10.77 -12.41
CA ASP A 65 -10.13 -9.70 -11.68
C ASP A 65 -9.42 -9.38 -10.36
N LEU A 66 -9.05 -10.38 -9.56
CA LEU A 66 -8.28 -10.19 -8.33
C LEU A 66 -6.93 -9.50 -8.57
N GLU A 67 -6.20 -9.89 -9.62
CA GLU A 67 -4.93 -9.25 -10.00
C GLU A 67 -5.13 -7.79 -10.36
N ARG A 68 -6.17 -7.46 -11.14
CA ARG A 68 -6.51 -6.08 -11.48
C ARG A 68 -6.84 -5.25 -10.24
N GLN A 69 -7.64 -5.80 -9.32
CA GLN A 69 -7.99 -5.12 -8.07
C GLN A 69 -6.76 -4.87 -7.20
N ARG A 70 -5.86 -5.86 -7.09
CA ARG A 70 -4.56 -5.71 -6.41
C ARG A 70 -3.76 -4.58 -7.02
N ASP A 71 -3.61 -4.57 -8.34
CA ASP A 71 -2.79 -3.57 -9.03
C ASP A 71 -3.37 -2.15 -8.88
N GLN A 72 -4.69 -2.01 -8.93
CA GLN A 72 -5.38 -0.75 -8.66
C GLN A 72 -5.16 -0.29 -7.21
N PHE A 73 -5.27 -1.20 -6.25
CA PHE A 73 -5.04 -0.91 -4.84
C PHE A 73 -3.60 -0.46 -4.59
N VAL A 74 -2.61 -1.21 -5.12
CA VAL A 74 -1.18 -0.87 -5.02
C VAL A 74 -0.88 0.47 -5.68
N SER A 75 -1.43 0.73 -6.88
CA SER A 75 -1.26 2.01 -7.57
C SER A 75 -1.83 3.17 -6.75
N THR A 76 -2.99 2.98 -6.12
CA THR A 76 -3.61 4.00 -5.25
C THR A 76 -2.75 4.27 -4.01
N VAL A 77 -2.28 3.20 -3.35
CA VAL A 77 -1.55 3.29 -2.08
C VAL A 77 -0.11 3.79 -2.28
N LEU A 78 0.60 3.34 -3.32
CA LEU A 78 1.98 3.77 -3.59
C LEU A 78 2.06 5.01 -4.48
N GLY A 79 1.10 5.21 -5.38
CA GLY A 79 1.06 6.37 -6.28
C GLY A 79 0.68 7.66 -5.58
N ALA A 80 -0.19 7.62 -4.56
CA ALA A 80 -0.60 8.83 -3.84
C ALA A 80 0.54 9.50 -3.03
N PRO A 81 1.37 8.75 -2.26
CA PRO A 81 2.53 9.31 -1.58
C PRO A 81 3.63 9.81 -2.54
N LEU A 82 3.89 9.07 -3.63
CA LEU A 82 4.89 9.47 -4.63
C LEU A 82 4.46 10.76 -5.35
N ALA A 83 3.21 10.84 -5.81
CA ALA A 83 2.68 12.03 -6.45
C ALA A 83 2.60 13.24 -5.48
N ALA A 84 2.33 13.00 -4.20
CA ALA A 84 2.37 14.05 -3.18
C ALA A 84 3.78 14.61 -2.96
N ARG A 85 4.80 13.74 -2.94
CA ARG A 85 6.21 14.13 -2.85
C ARG A 85 6.66 14.95 -4.08
N GLU A 86 6.30 14.51 -5.28
CA GLU A 86 6.62 15.24 -6.53
C GLU A 86 6.03 16.65 -6.53
N ARG A 87 4.74 16.80 -6.16
CA ARG A 87 4.10 18.12 -6.02
C ARG A 87 4.79 19.01 -5.00
N GLY A 88 5.29 18.43 -3.90
CA GLY A 88 6.06 19.16 -2.89
C GLY A 88 7.39 19.68 -3.44
N VAL A 89 8.13 18.85 -4.18
CA VAL A 89 9.38 19.24 -4.85
C VAL A 89 9.14 20.34 -5.88
N ASP A 90 8.11 20.21 -6.71
CA ASP A 90 7.77 21.22 -7.71
C ASP A 90 7.41 22.57 -7.07
N GLN A 91 6.70 22.58 -5.93
CA GLN A 91 6.44 23.81 -5.18
C GLN A 91 7.70 24.43 -4.58
N ILE A 92 8.64 23.62 -4.10
CA ILE A 92 9.92 24.12 -3.56
C ILE A 92 10.75 24.75 -4.67
N LEU A 93 10.86 24.11 -5.83
CA LEU A 93 11.59 24.62 -6.98
C LEU A 93 10.97 25.92 -7.50
N ALA A 94 9.63 25.98 -7.62
CA ALA A 94 8.91 27.18 -8.05
C ALA A 94 9.14 28.38 -7.10
N ARG A 95 9.13 28.15 -5.78
CA ARG A 95 9.45 29.20 -4.79
C ARG A 95 10.89 29.70 -4.88
N ALA A 96 11.81 28.82 -5.28
CA ALA A 96 13.22 29.16 -5.48
C ALA A 96 13.50 29.74 -6.88
N GLY A 97 12.49 29.89 -7.74
CA GLY A 97 12.66 30.42 -9.11
C GLY A 97 13.27 29.43 -10.10
N TYR A 98 13.30 28.14 -9.77
CA TYR A 98 13.84 27.08 -10.61
C TYR A 98 12.73 26.21 -11.24
N SER A 99 13.04 25.59 -12.38
CA SER A 99 12.18 24.61 -13.05
C SER A 99 12.80 23.21 -12.98
N ARG A 100 11.98 22.16 -13.02
CA ARG A 100 12.44 20.76 -12.98
C ARG A 100 13.37 20.49 -14.18
N PRO A 101 14.59 19.98 -13.98
CA PRO A 101 15.47 19.61 -15.09
C PRO A 101 14.84 18.46 -15.86
N VAL A 102 14.69 18.62 -17.17
CA VAL A 102 14.22 17.56 -18.06
C VAL A 102 15.36 16.56 -18.19
N ALA A 103 15.17 15.34 -17.70
CA ALA A 103 16.15 14.27 -17.92
C ALA A 103 16.18 13.93 -19.42
N SER A 104 17.34 14.11 -20.04
CA SER A 104 17.66 13.73 -21.42
C SER A 104 17.91 12.24 -21.56
#